data_AF-A0A151F870-F1
#
_entry.id   AF-A0A151F870-F1
#
_cell.length_a   1.000
_cell.length_b   1.000
_cell.length_c   1.000
_cell.angle_alpha   90.00
_cell.angle_beta   90.00
_cell.angle_gamma   90.00
#
_symmetry.space_group_name_H-M   'P 1'
#
loop_
_entity.id
_entity.type
_entity.pdbx_description
1 polymer ?
#
loop_
_entity_poly.entity_id
_entity_poly.type
_entity_poly.pdbx_seq_one_letter_code
_entity_poly.pdbx_strand_id
1 'polypeptide(L)'
;MSIPKALYESVKELIDSLPELGYTTPAEFCKDAIRRRISSIRKEYMVGKNDVEHIIAEIRRAMNYEGYRSLFDSVGCAFAVFSNPDGALITWNKRFLDIFGYSEADAKGKSFYDFIVPCTSCRGEFQGKD
;
A
#
# COMPACT_ATOMS: atom_id res chain seq x y z
N MET A 1 6.39 42.06 18.18
CA MET A 1 5.47 41.47 19.18
C MET A 1 6.32 40.89 20.29
N SER A 2 6.16 41.37 21.53
CA SER A 2 6.97 40.92 22.66
C SER A 2 6.38 39.65 23.27
N ILE A 3 7.24 38.81 23.84
CA ILE A 3 6.84 37.66 24.66
C ILE A 3 6.01 38.19 25.84
N PRO A 4 4.89 37.55 26.23
CA PRO A 4 4.12 37.95 27.40
C PRO A 4 5.01 38.06 28.65
N LYS A 5 4.85 39.14 29.42
CA LYS A 5 5.73 39.43 30.57
C LYS A 5 5.78 38.29 31.59
N ALA A 6 4.64 37.67 31.88
CA ALA A 6 4.57 36.51 32.77
C ALA A 6 5.45 35.34 32.31
N LEU A 7 5.43 35.03 31.01
CA LEU A 7 6.26 33.97 30.42
C LEU A 7 7.75 34.34 30.44
N TYR A 8 8.08 35.61 30.22
CA TYR A 8 9.46 36.10 30.31
C TYR A 8 10.03 35.93 31.72
N GLU A 9 9.28 36.32 32.75
CA GLU A 9 9.73 36.17 34.15
C GLU A 9 9.87 34.69 34.54
N SER A 10 8.92 33.82 34.15
CA SER A 10 9.04 32.38 34.42
C SER A 10 10.27 31.74 33.75
N VAL A 11 10.59 32.14 32.51
CA VAL A 11 11.80 31.67 31.83
C VAL A 11 13.06 32.19 32.51
N LYS A 12 13.03 33.43 33.01
CA LYS A 12 14.15 34.02 33.74
C LYS A 12 14.40 33.29 35.07
N GLU A 13 13.37 33.05 35.87
CA GLU A 13 13.47 32.27 37.11
C GLU A 13 14.05 30.87 36.86
N LEU A 14 13.63 30.23 35.76
CA LEU A 14 14.14 28.91 35.37
C LEU A 14 15.63 28.95 35.02
N ILE A 15 16.09 29.93 34.25
CA ILE A 15 17.51 30.12 33.90
C ILE A 15 18.34 30.38 35.15
N ASP A 16 17.85 31.24 36.05
CA ASP A 16 18.53 31.59 37.30
C ASP A 16 18.63 30.36 38.24
N SER A 17 17.63 29.48 38.22
CA SER A 17 17.60 28.25 39.04
C SER A 17 18.44 27.09 38.49
N LEU A 18 18.77 27.09 37.19
CA LEU A 18 19.42 25.99 36.47
C LEU A 18 20.56 26.51 35.56
N PRO A 19 21.68 26.97 36.14
CA PRO A 19 22.78 27.57 35.39
C PRO A 19 23.47 26.57 34.43
N GLU A 20 23.34 25.27 34.66
CA GLU A 20 23.86 24.22 33.79
C GLU A 20 23.23 24.20 32.40
N LEU A 21 22.08 24.86 32.21
CA LEU A 21 21.45 25.03 30.90
C LEU A 21 22.26 25.93 29.97
N GLY A 22 23.17 26.76 30.51
CA GLY A 22 24.12 27.56 29.74
C GLY A 22 23.51 28.77 29.03
N TYR A 23 22.27 29.16 29.35
CA TYR A 23 21.63 30.35 28.81
C TYR A 23 21.87 31.57 29.69
N THR A 24 22.09 32.72 29.07
CA THR A 24 22.35 33.98 29.79
C THR A 24 21.14 34.91 29.79
N THR A 25 20.19 34.69 28.88
CA THR A 25 18.99 35.51 28.74
C THR A 25 17.77 34.68 28.32
N PRO A 26 16.55 35.06 28.73
CA PRO A 26 15.32 34.42 28.24
C PRO A 26 15.17 34.43 26.72
N ALA A 27 15.69 35.48 26.05
CA ALA A 27 15.65 35.57 24.60
C ALA A 27 16.49 34.49 23.91
N GLU A 28 17.64 34.12 24.49
CA GLU A 28 18.51 33.06 24.00
C GLU A 28 17.83 31.69 24.11
N PHE A 29 17.25 31.42 25.29
CA PHE A 29 16.45 30.22 25.54
C PHE A 29 15.28 30.10 24.55
N CYS A 30 14.48 31.17 24.39
CA CYS A 30 13.33 31.14 23.50
C CYS A 30 13.74 30.93 22.03
N LYS A 31 14.81 31.55 21.56
CA LYS A 31 15.32 31.35 20.19
C LYS A 31 15.72 29.90 19.96
N ASP A 32 16.45 29.28 20.89
CA ASP A 32 16.88 27.89 20.76
C ASP A 32 15.69 26.92 20.85
N ALA A 33 14.76 27.12 21.79
CA ALA A 33 13.55 26.32 21.92
C ALA A 33 12.68 26.36 20.65
N ILE A 34 12.48 27.55 20.08
CA ILE A 34 11.74 27.73 18.83
C ILE A 34 12.49 27.04 17.68
N ARG A 35 13.82 27.21 17.58
CA ARG A 35 14.63 26.58 16.54
C ARG A 35 14.56 25.06 16.61
N ARG A 36 14.68 24.47 17.80
CA ARG A 36 14.53 23.02 18.03
C ARG A 36 13.14 22.55 17.65
N ARG A 37 12.09 23.29 18.04
CA ARG A 37 10.70 22.93 17.71
C ARG A 37 10.45 23.00 16.21
N ILE A 38 10.90 24.04 15.52
CA ILE A 38 10.80 24.15 14.06
C ILE A 38 11.59 23.02 13.38
N SER A 39 12.77 22.67 13.87
CA SER A 39 13.55 21.56 13.31
C SER A 39 12.87 20.21 13.54
N SER A 40 12.25 20.00 14.70
CA SER A 40 11.46 18.82 15.02
C SER A 40 10.25 18.72 14.11
N ILE A 41 9.49 19.82 13.95
CA ILE A 41 8.34 19.91 13.05
C ILE A 41 8.79 19.65 11.62
N ARG A 42 9.89 20.27 11.15
CA ARG A 42 10.43 19.97 9.81
C ARG A 42 10.77 18.51 9.62
N LYS A 43 11.29 17.83 10.65
CA LYS A 43 11.61 16.39 10.60
C LYS A 43 10.36 15.51 10.64
N GLU A 44 9.37 15.88 11.45
CA GLU A 44 8.09 15.19 11.61
C GLU A 44 7.18 15.34 10.37
N TYR A 45 7.24 16.49 9.70
CA TYR A 45 6.55 16.78 8.44
C TYR A 45 7.45 16.61 7.20
N MET A 46 8.66 16.06 7.36
CA MET A 46 9.51 15.54 6.27
C MET A 46 9.08 14.11 5.88
N VAL A 47 7.77 13.83 5.90
CA VAL A 47 7.16 12.93 4.90
C VAL A 47 7.32 13.68 3.58
N GLY A 48 8.48 13.46 2.97
CA GLY A 48 9.01 14.32 1.92
C GLY A 48 8.27 14.11 0.62
N LYS A 49 8.37 15.08 -0.28
CA LYS A 49 7.98 15.00 -1.70
C LYS A 49 8.40 13.70 -2.42
N ASN A 50 9.38 12.97 -1.88
CA ASN A 50 9.86 11.67 -2.37
C ASN A 50 8.93 10.49 -2.02
N ASP A 51 8.16 10.57 -0.94
CA ASP A 51 7.22 9.50 -0.54
C ASP A 51 5.99 9.50 -1.46
N VAL A 52 5.57 10.69 -1.92
CA VAL A 52 4.44 10.84 -2.85
C VAL A 52 4.75 10.18 -4.19
N GLU A 53 5.93 10.42 -4.76
CA GLU A 53 6.35 9.79 -6.03
C GLU A 53 6.49 8.26 -5.88
N HIS A 54 7.02 7.78 -4.76
CA HIS A 54 7.08 6.34 -4.49
C HIS A 54 5.69 5.72 -4.37
N ILE A 55 4.79 6.33 -3.60
CA ILE A 55 3.40 5.88 -3.44
C ILE A 55 2.66 5.93 -4.78
N ILE A 56 2.85 6.98 -5.60
CA ILE A 56 2.27 7.07 -6.96
C ILE A 56 2.84 5.98 -7.86
N ALA A 57 4.14 5.68 -7.79
CA ALA A 57 4.75 4.60 -8.56
C ALA A 57 4.26 3.21 -8.12
N GLU A 58 4.06 3.01 -6.82
CA GLU A 58 3.55 1.78 -6.23
C GLU A 58 2.07 1.57 -6.55
N ILE A 59 1.26 2.63 -6.47
CA ILE A 59 -0.13 2.65 -6.96
C ILE A 59 -0.15 2.38 -8.46
N ARG A 60 0.68 3.02 -9.28
CA ARG A 60 0.76 2.76 -10.72
C ARG A 60 1.16 1.32 -11.03
N ARG A 61 2.09 0.72 -10.28
CA ARG A 61 2.47 -0.70 -10.41
C ARG A 61 1.31 -1.62 -10.02
N ALA A 62 0.65 -1.35 -8.91
CA ALA A 62 -0.51 -2.11 -8.44
C ALA A 62 -1.72 -1.96 -9.38
N MET A 63 -1.89 -0.79 -10.00
CA MET A 63 -2.98 -0.43 -10.90
C MET A 63 -2.68 -0.70 -12.37
N ASN A 64 -1.48 -1.17 -12.75
CA ASN A 64 -1.13 -1.50 -14.13
C ASN A 64 -1.82 -2.80 -14.60
N TYR A 65 -3.14 -2.79 -14.53
CA TYR A 65 -4.02 -3.86 -14.98
C TYR A 65 -3.80 -4.17 -16.45
N GLU A 66 -3.51 -3.17 -17.28
CA GLU A 66 -3.24 -3.37 -18.71
C GLU A 66 -1.94 -4.15 -18.95
N GLY A 67 -0.87 -3.83 -18.20
CA GLY A 67 0.38 -4.59 -18.25
C GLY A 67 0.22 -6.01 -17.73
N TYR A 68 -0.48 -6.18 -16.59
CA TYR A 68 -0.84 -7.49 -16.08
C TYR A 68 -1.68 -8.28 -17.08
N ARG A 69 -2.72 -7.67 -17.67
CA ARG A 69 -3.62 -8.31 -18.62
C ARG A 69 -2.87 -8.74 -19.88
N SER A 70 -1.98 -7.89 -20.40
CA SER A 70 -1.16 -8.21 -21.56
C SER A 70 -0.20 -9.37 -21.30
N LEU A 71 0.43 -9.43 -20.12
CA LEU A 71 1.27 -10.56 -19.72
C LEU A 71 0.45 -11.83 -19.50
N PHE A 72 -0.72 -11.70 -18.88
CA PHE A 72 -1.63 -12.81 -18.64
C PHE A 72 -2.15 -13.42 -19.96
N ASP A 73 -2.48 -12.57 -20.93
CA ASP A 73 -2.92 -12.95 -22.28
C ASP A 73 -1.79 -13.45 -23.18
N SER A 74 -0.52 -13.10 -22.90
CA SER A 74 0.63 -13.58 -23.68
C SER A 74 1.10 -14.99 -23.29
N VAL A 75 0.62 -15.53 -22.16
CA VAL A 75 0.90 -16.91 -21.74
C VAL A 75 0.40 -17.89 -22.81
N GLY A 76 1.31 -18.73 -23.31
CA GLY A 76 1.05 -19.65 -24.42
C GLY A 76 0.11 -20.83 -24.10
N CYS A 77 -0.34 -20.98 -22.86
CA CYS A 77 -1.28 -22.00 -22.42
C CYS A 77 -2.61 -21.39 -21.94
N ALA A 78 -3.67 -22.20 -21.95
CA ALA A 78 -4.94 -21.83 -21.32
C ALA A 78 -4.73 -21.65 -19.82
N PHE A 79 -5.12 -20.49 -19.28
CA PHE A 79 -5.00 -20.18 -17.87
C PHE A 79 -6.26 -19.49 -17.36
N ALA A 80 -6.76 -19.97 -16.22
CA ALA A 80 -7.91 -19.41 -15.51
C ALA A 80 -7.74 -19.56 -14.00
N VAL A 81 -8.32 -18.62 -13.26
CA VAL A 81 -8.36 -18.63 -11.79
C VAL A 81 -9.80 -18.82 -11.35
N PHE A 82 -10.01 -19.75 -10.43
CA PHE A 82 -11.31 -20.06 -9.84
C PHE A 82 -11.28 -19.73 -8.35
N SER A 83 -12.41 -19.29 -7.82
CA SER A 83 -12.57 -19.07 -6.39
C SER A 83 -12.68 -20.39 -5.63
N ASN A 84 -12.29 -20.37 -4.35
CA ASN A 84 -12.47 -21.47 -3.42
C ASN A 84 -13.39 -21.00 -2.28
N PRO A 85 -14.41 -21.77 -1.86
CA PRO A 85 -14.79 -23.11 -2.31
C PRO A 85 -15.86 -23.17 -3.43
N ASP A 86 -16.43 -22.05 -3.82
CA ASP A 86 -17.55 -21.96 -4.76
C ASP A 86 -17.19 -22.24 -6.22
N GLY A 87 -15.89 -22.26 -6.56
CA GLY A 87 -15.41 -22.66 -7.89
C GLY A 87 -15.79 -21.68 -9.00
N ALA A 88 -16.20 -20.47 -8.67
CA ALA A 88 -16.60 -19.46 -9.65
C ALA A 88 -15.38 -18.98 -10.45
N LEU A 89 -15.54 -18.82 -11.76
CA LEU A 89 -14.48 -18.32 -12.62
C LEU A 89 -14.22 -16.83 -12.32
N ILE A 90 -13.06 -16.54 -11.72
CA ILE A 90 -12.64 -15.17 -11.34
C ILE A 90 -12.03 -14.44 -12.53
N THR A 91 -11.10 -15.09 -13.24
CA THR A 91 -10.42 -14.49 -14.40
C THR A 91 -9.85 -15.57 -15.31
N TRP A 92 -9.62 -15.22 -16.57
CA TRP A 92 -9.11 -16.09 -17.62
C TRP A 92 -8.28 -15.29 -18.61
N ASN A 93 -7.28 -15.94 -19.20
CA ASN A 93 -6.55 -15.37 -20.32
C ASN A 93 -7.26 -15.67 -21.65
N LYS A 94 -6.86 -14.96 -22.71
CA LYS A 94 -7.43 -15.17 -24.05
C LYS A 94 -7.31 -16.62 -24.52
N ARG A 95 -6.17 -17.28 -24.25
CA ARG A 95 -5.91 -18.66 -24.69
C ARG A 95 -6.88 -19.67 -24.08
N PHE A 96 -7.37 -19.43 -22.86
CA PHE A 96 -8.40 -20.26 -22.23
C PHE A 96 -9.69 -20.25 -23.04
N LEU A 97 -10.17 -19.07 -23.45
CA LEU A 97 -11.34 -18.94 -24.29
C LEU A 97 -11.16 -19.64 -25.65
N ASP A 98 -10.00 -19.41 -26.29
CA ASP A 98 -9.68 -19.98 -27.60
C ASP A 98 -9.66 -21.52 -27.57
N ILE A 99 -9.10 -22.13 -26.52
CA ILE A 99 -8.98 -23.60 -26.39
C ILE A 99 -10.31 -24.23 -26.02
N PHE A 100 -11.06 -23.65 -25.10
CA PHE A 100 -12.34 -24.22 -24.65
C PHE A 100 -13.53 -23.80 -25.53
N GLY A 101 -13.32 -22.89 -26.48
CA GLY A 101 -14.34 -22.48 -27.46
C GLY A 101 -15.43 -21.57 -26.89
N TYR A 102 -15.10 -20.76 -25.88
CA TYR A 102 -16.06 -19.84 -25.24
C TYR A 102 -15.81 -18.39 -25.64
N SER A 103 -16.87 -17.58 -25.73
CA SER A 103 -16.73 -16.12 -25.73
C SER A 103 -16.55 -15.60 -24.30
N GLU A 104 -16.09 -14.36 -24.15
CA GLU A 104 -16.05 -13.70 -22.83
C GLU A 104 -17.43 -13.64 -22.16
N ALA A 105 -18.49 -13.44 -22.95
CA ALA A 105 -19.86 -13.37 -22.43
C ALA A 105 -20.32 -14.74 -21.90
N ASP A 106 -19.96 -15.83 -22.59
CA ASP A 106 -20.35 -17.19 -22.21
C ASP A 106 -19.53 -17.71 -21.03
N ALA A 107 -18.27 -17.29 -20.90
CA ALA A 107 -17.39 -17.69 -19.81
C ALA A 107 -17.81 -17.06 -18.46
N LYS A 108 -18.37 -15.84 -18.49
CA LYS A 108 -18.81 -15.13 -17.27
C LYS A 108 -19.86 -15.94 -16.51
N GLY A 109 -19.63 -16.10 -15.21
CA GLY A 109 -20.55 -16.79 -14.30
C GLY A 109 -20.50 -18.31 -14.34
N LYS A 110 -19.62 -18.91 -15.16
CA LYS A 110 -19.35 -20.34 -15.12
C LYS A 110 -18.51 -20.72 -13.90
N SER A 111 -18.67 -21.96 -13.47
CA SER A 111 -17.89 -22.61 -12.42
C SER A 111 -16.82 -23.52 -13.02
N PHE A 112 -15.83 -23.91 -12.23
CA PHE A 112 -14.81 -24.90 -12.60
C PHE A 112 -15.44 -26.20 -13.16
N TYR A 113 -16.57 -26.63 -12.59
CA TYR A 113 -17.27 -27.84 -12.98
C TYR A 113 -17.86 -27.79 -14.40
N ASP A 114 -18.10 -26.60 -14.95
CA ASP A 114 -18.59 -26.42 -16.32
C ASP A 114 -17.52 -26.65 -17.39
N PHE A 115 -16.25 -26.69 -17.00
CA PHE A 115 -15.10 -26.84 -17.93
C PHE A 115 -14.45 -28.22 -17.87
N ILE A 116 -14.80 -29.04 -16.88
CA ILE A 116 -14.26 -30.39 -16.73
C ILE A 116 -15.30 -31.42 -17.16
N VAL A 117 -14.87 -32.40 -17.94
CA VAL A 117 -15.68 -33.60 -18.17
C VAL A 117 -15.38 -34.57 -17.03
N PRO A 118 -16.38 -35.02 -16.25
CA PRO A 118 -16.17 -36.03 -15.23
C PRO A 118 -15.53 -37.27 -15.86
N CYS A 119 -14.30 -37.63 -15.46
CA CYS A 119 -13.67 -38.85 -15.96
C CYS A 119 -14.40 -40.05 -15.34
N THR A 120 -15.31 -40.68 -16.10
CA THR A 120 -16.04 -41.88 -15.66
C THR A 120 -15.16 -43.12 -15.56
N SER A 121 -13.91 -43.05 -16.05
CA SER A 121 -12.98 -44.20 -16.13
C SER A 121 -11.73 -44.05 -15.25
N CYS A 122 -11.55 -42.92 -14.56
CA CYS A 122 -10.40 -42.67 -13.70
C CYS A 122 -10.80 -42.89 -12.24
N ARG A 123 -10.61 -44.10 -11.70
CA ARG A 123 -10.55 -44.29 -10.24
C ARG A 123 -9.24 -43.69 -9.71
N GLY A 124 -9.22 -42.38 -9.56
CA GLY A 124 -8.14 -41.65 -8.91
C GLY A 124 -8.77 -40.51 -8.16
N GLU A 125 -8.84 -40.64 -6.83
CA GLU A 125 -9.42 -39.65 -5.94
C GLU A 125 -8.66 -38.32 -6.09
N PHE A 126 -9.30 -37.31 -6.68
CA PHE A 126 -8.87 -35.93 -6.47
C PHE A 126 -9.28 -35.53 -5.06
N GLN A 127 -8.46 -35.89 -4.06
CA GLN A 127 -8.54 -35.27 -2.75
C GLN A 127 -7.93 -33.88 -2.86
N GLY A 128 -8.79 -32.87 -2.96
CA GLY A 128 -8.39 -31.50 -2.66
C GLY A 128 -7.85 -31.48 -1.23
N LYS A 129 -6.57 -31.12 -1.07
CA LYS A 129 -6.02 -30.85 0.25
C LYS A 129 -6.45 -29.43 0.62
N ASP A 130 -7.21 -29.33 1.70
CA ASP A 130 -7.49 -28.08 2.43
C ASP A 130 -6.19 -27.37 2.86
#